data_AF-A0A7H1DXG9-F1
#
_entry.id   AF-A0A7H1DXG9-F1
#
_cell.length_a   1.000
_cell.length_b   1.000
_cell.length_c   1.000
_cell.angle_alpha   90.00
_cell.angle_beta   90.00
_cell.angle_gamma   90.00
#
_symmetry.space_group_name_H-M   'P 1'
#
loop_
_entity.id
_entity.type
_entity.pdbx_description
1 polymer ?
#
loop_
_entity_poly.entity_id
_entity_poly.type
_entity_poly.pdbx_seq_one_letter_code
_entity_poly.pdbx_strand_id
1 'polypeptide(L)'
;MEAQFNFQLRHRNDKRKWEEIEVYYQTHCDRTAAIRYARRLSKTFHSEVRLTEGKEPLKSSGTYIYEQAEPLIIRNYGKLV
;
A
#
# COMPACT_ATOMS: atom_id res chain seq x y z
N MET A 1 -13.11 9.45 -13.90
CA MET A 1 -12.19 10.58 -14.15
C MET A 1 -10.84 10.16 -13.64
N GLU A 2 -9.80 10.30 -14.46
CA GLU A 2 -8.42 10.01 -14.03
C GLU A 2 -7.87 11.17 -13.21
N ALA A 3 -7.06 10.84 -12.20
CA ALA A 3 -6.38 11.81 -11.36
C ALA A 3 -4.96 11.31 -11.06
N GLN A 4 -4.09 12.23 -10.64
CA GLN A 4 -2.78 11.87 -10.11
C GLN A 4 -2.95 11.21 -8.73
N PHE A 5 -2.42 10.01 -8.57
CA PHE A 5 -2.32 9.32 -7.30
C PHE A 5 -0.88 9.07 -6.92
N ASN A 6 -0.57 9.22 -5.64
CA ASN A 6 0.75 9.04 -5.05
C ASN A 6 0.67 7.98 -3.96
N PHE A 7 1.70 7.15 -3.89
CA PHE A 7 1.77 5.97 -3.03
C PHE A 7 3.01 6.10 -2.16
N GLN A 8 2.80 6.23 -0.86
CA GLN A 8 3.86 6.21 0.14
C GLN A 8 3.80 4.86 0.85
N LEU A 9 4.95 4.21 1.05
CA LEU A 9 5.04 2.90 1.70
C LEU A 9 5.71 3.06 3.05
N ARG A 10 5.08 2.56 4.11
CA ARG A 10 5.64 2.52 5.46
C ARG A 10 5.73 1.07 5.94
N HIS A 11 6.95 0.62 6.18
CA HIS A 11 7.16 -0.68 6.81
C HIS A 11 6.75 -0.63 8.30
N ARG A 12 6.33 -1.76 8.88
CA ARG A 12 5.81 -1.83 10.25
C ARG A 12 6.75 -1.25 11.33
N ASN A 13 8.06 -1.30 11.08
CA ASN A 13 9.08 -0.84 12.03
C ASN A 13 9.51 0.61 11.80
N ASP A 14 9.03 1.26 10.73
CA ASP A 14 9.34 2.65 10.44
C ASP A 14 8.47 3.57 11.31
N LYS A 15 9.12 4.42 12.11
CA LYS A 15 8.48 5.33 13.07
C LYS A 15 8.31 6.74 12.52
N ARG A 16 8.80 7.02 11.30
CA ARG A 16 8.66 8.32 10.66
C ARG A 16 7.20 8.68 10.46
N LYS A 17 6.92 9.98 10.50
CA LYS A 17 5.59 10.50 10.15
C LYS A 17 5.39 10.36 8.66
N TRP A 18 4.12 10.30 8.24
CA TRP A 18 3.84 10.14 6.82
C TRP A 18 4.29 11.33 5.97
N GLU A 19 4.43 12.51 6.55
CA GLU A 19 4.98 13.71 5.91
C GLU A 19 6.48 13.58 5.62
N GLU A 20 7.17 12.65 6.31
CA GLU A 20 8.60 12.37 6.21
C GLU A 20 8.91 11.14 5.33
N ILE A 21 7.87 10.46 4.84
CA ILE A 21 7.99 9.28 3.99
C ILE A 21 7.88 9.72 2.54
N GLU A 22 8.86 9.34 1.72
CA GLU A 22 8.88 9.72 0.32
C GLU A 22 7.77 9.01 -0.48
N VAL A 23 7.35 9.66 -1.57
CA VAL A 23 6.46 9.03 -2.55
C VAL A 23 7.24 7.95 -3.29
N TYR A 24 6.85 6.70 -3.08
CA TYR A 24 7.46 5.54 -3.71
C TYR A 24 7.02 5.39 -5.17
N TYR A 25 5.75 5.64 -5.45
CA TYR A 25 5.18 5.49 -6.78
C TYR A 25 4.12 6.56 -7.04
N GLN A 26 4.00 6.97 -8.30
CA GLN A 26 3.03 7.96 -8.75
C GLN A 26 2.45 7.51 -10.10
N THR A 27 1.15 7.66 -10.28
CA THR A 27 0.50 7.34 -11.56
C THR A 27 -0.75 8.20 -11.78
N HIS A 28 -1.15 8.37 -13.04
CA HIS A 28 -2.46 8.88 -13.39
C HIS A 28 -3.37 7.70 -13.72
N CYS A 29 -4.46 7.56 -12.99
CA CYS A 29 -5.47 6.52 -13.25
C CYS A 29 -6.79 6.88 -12.57
N ASP A 30 -7.82 6.07 -12.78
CA ASP A 30 -9.05 6.17 -11.99
C ASP A 30 -8.81 5.69 -10.54
N ARG A 31 -9.69 6.16 -9.64
CA ARG A 31 -9.59 5.86 -8.21
C ARG A 31 -9.65 4.36 -7.90
N THR A 32 -10.42 3.57 -8.65
CA THR A 32 -10.55 2.12 -8.45
C THR A 32 -9.24 1.41 -8.81
N ALA A 33 -8.59 1.80 -9.91
CA ALA A 33 -7.27 1.32 -10.27
C ALA A 33 -6.22 1.68 -9.22
N ALA A 34 -6.21 2.92 -8.72
CA ALA A 34 -5.30 3.36 -7.67
C ALA A 34 -5.42 2.52 -6.39
N ILE A 35 -6.65 2.24 -5.94
CA ILE A 35 -6.91 1.37 -4.79
C ILE A 35 -6.38 -0.05 -5.04
N ARG A 36 -6.60 -0.62 -6.23
CA ARG A 36 -6.08 -1.95 -6.59
C ARG A 36 -4.56 -1.99 -6.52
N TYR A 37 -3.87 -0.97 -7.02
CA TYR A 37 -2.42 -0.86 -6.94
C TYR A 37 -1.94 -0.76 -5.49
N ALA A 38 -2.56 0.09 -4.67
CA ALA A 38 -2.19 0.23 -3.26
C ALA A 38 -2.34 -1.09 -2.49
N ARG A 39 -3.43 -1.84 -2.72
CA ARG A 39 -3.63 -3.17 -2.12
C ARG A 39 -2.55 -4.17 -2.56
N ARG A 40 -2.18 -4.18 -3.85
CA ARG A 40 -1.11 -5.04 -4.36
C ARG A 40 0.24 -4.67 -3.73
N LEU A 41 0.58 -3.38 -3.69
CA LEU A 41 1.82 -2.89 -3.07
C LEU A 41 1.88 -3.28 -1.58
N SER A 42 0.79 -3.07 -0.84
CA SER A 42 0.71 -3.44 0.58
C SER A 42 0.98 -4.93 0.80
N LYS A 43 0.39 -5.82 -0.01
CA LYS A 43 0.63 -7.27 0.05
C LYS A 43 2.06 -7.64 -0.33
N THR A 44 2.59 -7.09 -1.41
CA THR A 44 3.93 -7.42 -1.91
C THR A 44 5.01 -7.02 -0.91
N PHE A 45 4.90 -5.82 -0.33
CA PHE A 45 5.93 -5.25 0.53
C PHE A 45 5.63 -5.38 2.03
N HIS A 46 4.52 -6.02 2.40
CA HIS A 46 4.08 -6.19 3.80
C HIS A 46 4.09 -4.85 4.56
N SER A 47 3.67 -3.80 3.86
CA SER A 47 3.76 -2.42 4.31
C SER A 47 2.40 -1.76 4.35
N GLU A 48 2.23 -0.79 5.23
CA GLU A 48 1.12 0.15 5.15
C GLU A 48 1.36 1.09 3.96
N VAL A 49 0.31 1.39 3.21
CA VAL A 49 0.36 2.29 2.06
C VAL A 49 -0.53 3.49 2.33
N ARG A 50 0.02 4.71 2.26
CA ARG A 50 -0.76 5.95 2.20
C ARG A 50 -0.94 6.34 0.74
N LEU A 51 -2.20 6.34 0.30
CA LEU A 51 -2.64 6.76 -1.02
C LEU A 51 -3.17 8.20 -0.94
N THR A 52 -2.58 9.12 -1.70
CA THR A 52 -3.04 10.51 -1.79
C THR A 52 -3.35 10.89 -3.24
N GLU A 53 -4.31 11.79 -3.42
CA GLU A 53 -4.71 12.32 -4.73
C GLU A 53 -4.14 13.74 -4.90
N GLY A 54 -3.71 14.10 -6.11
CA GLY A 54 -3.23 15.44 -6.45
C GLY A 54 -1.71 15.64 -6.30
N LYS A 55 -1.29 16.90 -6.34
CA LYS A 55 0.12 17.29 -6.52
C LYS A 55 0.90 17.52 -5.22
N GLU A 56 0.22 17.60 -4.08
CA GLU A 56 0.85 17.86 -2.78
C GLU A 56 0.67 16.67 -1.81
N PRO A 57 1.25 15.49 -2.10
CA PRO A 57 1.02 14.27 -1.32
C PRO A 57 1.45 14.39 0.15
N LEU A 58 2.52 15.15 0.43
CA LEU A 58 3.06 15.31 1.79
C LEU A 58 2.27 16.29 2.66
N LYS A 59 1.32 17.04 2.09
CA LYS A 59 0.47 18.00 2.81
C LYS A 59 -1.00 17.57 2.84
N SER A 60 -1.34 16.50 2.12
CA SER A 60 -2.72 16.08 1.89
C SER A 60 -3.08 14.87 2.75
N SER A 61 -4.28 14.84 3.32
CA SER A 61 -4.79 13.61 3.96
C SER A 61 -4.89 12.47 2.94
N GLY A 62 -4.56 11.25 3.38
CA GLY A 62 -4.52 10.07 2.51
C GLY A 62 -5.47 8.96 2.95
N THR A 63 -5.70 8.02 2.04
CA THR A 63 -6.32 6.73 2.35
C THR A 63 -5.24 5.74 2.76
N TYR A 64 -5.38 5.12 3.94
CA TYR A 64 -4.41 4.17 4.47
C TYR A 64 -4.87 2.75 4.21
N ILE A 65 -4.00 1.96 3.61
CA ILE A 65 -4.28 0.58 3.21
C ILE A 65 -3.20 -0.31 3.80
N TYR A 66 -3.62 -1.29 4.61
CA TYR A 66 -2.77 -2.35 5.11
C TYR A 66 -3.46 -3.69 4.88
N GLU A 67 -3.01 -4.41 3.86
CA GLU A 67 -3.45 -5.78 3.60
C GLU A 67 -2.51 -6.72 4.36
N GLN A 68 -3.04 -7.33 5.42
CA GLN A 68 -2.37 -8.46 6.06
C GLN A 68 -2.34 -9.60 5.02
N ALA A 69 -1.16 -9.95 4.53
CA ALA A 69 -0.97 -11.29 4.01
C ALA A 69 -1.06 -12.21 5.23
N GLU A 70 -2.20 -12.88 5.46
CA GLU A 70 -2.16 -14.02 6.36
C GLU A 70 -1.02 -14.92 5.87
N PRO A 71 -0.12 -15.38 6.76
CA PRO A 71 0.86 -16.37 6.35
C PRO A 71 0.08 -17.52 5.73
N LEU A 72 0.51 -18.02 4.57
CA LEU A 72 -0.03 -19.25 4.00
C LEU A 72 0.05 -20.30 5.12
N ILE A 73 -1.10 -20.63 5.73
CA ILE A 73 -1.17 -21.74 6.66
C ILE A 73 -0.96 -22.97 5.78
N ILE A 74 0.28 -23.44 5.68
CA ILE A 74 0.60 -24.72 5.08
C ILE A 74 -0.03 -25.76 6.00
N ARG A 75 -1.28 -26.12 5.71
CA ARG A 75 -1.91 -27.30 6.29
C ARG A 75 -1.15 -28.48 5.70
N ASN A 76 -0.19 -29.00 6.45
CA ASN A 76 0.39 -30.31 6.19
C ASN A 76 -0.74 -31.33 6.38
N TYR A 77 -1.54 -31.55 5.35
CA TYR A 77 -2.32 -32.77 5.22
C TYR A 77 -1.28 -33.88 5.13
N GLY A 78 -1.14 -34.62 6.24
CA GLY A 78 -0.02 -35.52 6.48
C GLY A 78 0.35 -36.35 5.26
N LYS A 79 1.66 -36.55 5.05
CA LYS A 79 2.17 -37.63 4.21
C LYS A 79 1.39 -38.89 4.56
N LEU A 80 0.51 -39.32 3.65
CA LEU A 80 0.04 -40.69 3.65
C LEU A 80 1.26 -41.55 3.35
N VAL A 81 1.53 -42.45 4.29
CA VAL A 81 2.65 -43.39 4.36
C VAL A 81 2.76 -44.19 3.08
#